data_AF-X0VM78-F1
#
_entry.id   AF-X0VM78-F1
#
_cell.length_a   1.000
_cell.length_b   1.000
_cell.length_c   1.000
_cell.angle_alpha   90.00
_cell.angle_beta   90.00
_cell.angle_gamma   90.00
#
_symmetry.space_group_name_H-M   'P 1'
#
loop_
_entity.id
_entity.type
_entity.pdbx_description
1 polymer ?
#
loop_
_entity_poly.entity_id
_entity_poly.type
_entity_poly.pdbx_seq_one_letter_code
_entity_poly.pdbx_strand_id
1 'polypeptide(L)' 'MHITKILSILILSLTLCAPVYPDVGIVTHVYDGDTIAVTFEDGRTEVIRLLGIDCPEMDSDH' A
#
# COMPACT_ATOMS: atom_id res chain seq x y z
N MET A 1 15.76 35.94 3.20
CA MET A 1 16.02 34.79 4.09
C MET A 1 14.77 34.25 4.80
N HIS A 2 13.76 35.07 5.13
CA HIS A 2 12.51 34.59 5.74
C HIS A 2 11.52 34.02 4.71
N ILE A 3 11.32 34.69 3.57
CA ILE A 3 10.40 34.26 2.50
C ILE A 3 10.79 32.90 1.92
N THR A 4 12.08 32.67 1.66
CA THR A 4 12.58 31.39 1.13
C THR A 4 12.30 30.23 2.09
N LYS A 5 12.43 30.44 3.41
CA LYS A 5 12.11 29.42 4.42
C LYS A 5 10.61 29.11 4.47
N ILE A 6 9.76 30.13 4.41
CA ILE A 6 8.30 29.96 4.39
C ILE A 6 7.88 29.18 3.14
N LEU A 7 8.45 29.50 1.98
CA LEU A 7 8.17 28.79 0.73
C LEU A 7 8.60 27.32 0.81
N SER A 8 9.79 27.04 1.36
CA SER A 8 10.25 25.66 1.57
C SER A 8 9.34 24.87 2.51
N ILE A 9 8.88 25.48 3.60
CA ILE A 9 7.94 24.85 4.55
C ILE A 9 6.59 24.58 3.89
N LEU A 10 6.08 25.53 3.09
CA LEU A 10 4.82 25.37 2.38
C LEU A 10 4.89 24.21 1.37
N ILE A 11 5.95 24.17 0.54
CA ILE A 11 6.15 23.08 -0.43
C ILE A 11 6.23 21.72 0.28
N LEU A 12 7.01 21.64 1.36
CA LEU A 12 7.16 20.41 2.14
C LEU A 12 5.82 19.97 2.76
N SER A 13 5.06 20.90 3.32
CA SER A 13 3.73 20.63 3.89
C SER A 13 2.72 20.16 2.85
N LEU A 14 2.74 20.71 1.63
CA LEU A 14 1.87 20.24 0.55
C LEU A 14 2.23 18.83 0.08
N THR A 15 3.51 18.48 0.03
CA THR A 15 3.94 17.12 -0.37
C THR A 15 3.63 16.06 0.70
N LEU A 16 3.70 16.43 1.99
CA LEU A 16 3.41 15.51 3.11
C LEU A 16 1.90 15.31 3.34
N CYS A 17 1.08 16.28 2.94
CA CYS A 17 -0.39 16.19 3.02
C CYS A 17 -1.04 15.75 1.70
N ALA A 18 -0.28 15.15 0.78
CA ALA A 18 -0.85 14.62 -0.45
C ALA A 18 -1.83 13.46 -0.13
N PRO A 19 -3.01 13.41 -0.77
CA PRO A 19 -3.92 12.28 -0.60
C PRO A 19 -3.26 10.99 -1.09
N VAL A 20 -3.33 9.93 -0.28
CA VAL A 20 -2.96 8.58 -0.70
C VAL A 20 -4.13 8.01 -1.50
N TYR A 21 -3.90 7.70 -2.76
CA TYR A 21 -4.89 7.02 -3.60
C TYR A 21 -4.66 5.50 -3.51
N PRO A 22 -5.73 4.69 -3.45
CA PRO A 22 -5.61 3.25 -3.54
C PRO A 22 -5.18 2.85 -4.96
N ASP A 23 -4.23 1.93 -5.05
CA ASP A 23 -3.98 1.20 -6.29
C ASP A 23 -5.07 0.15 -6.48
N VAL A 24 -5.58 0.03 -7.71
CA VAL A 24 -6.61 -0.95 -8.07
C VAL A 24 -5.95 -2.11 -8.82
N GLY A 25 -6.37 -3.33 -8.49
CA GLY A 25 -5.85 -4.53 -9.13
C GLY A 25 -6.84 -5.69 -9.07
N ILE A 26 -6.52 -6.75 -9.80
CA ILE A 26 -7.29 -7.98 -9.87
C ILE A 26 -6.61 -9.03 -8.99
N VAL A 27 -7.38 -9.63 -8.08
CA VAL A 27 -6.91 -10.78 -7.29
C VAL A 27 -6.71 -11.96 -8.24
N THR A 28 -5.49 -12.49 -8.29
CA THR A 28 -5.11 -13.62 -9.14
C THR A 28 -4.89 -14.91 -8.35
N HIS A 29 -4.60 -14.79 -7.06
CA HIS A 29 -4.47 -15.95 -6.16
C HIS A 29 -4.84 -15.57 -4.71
N VAL A 30 -5.34 -16.54 -3.96
CA VAL A 30 -5.60 -16.43 -2.51
C VAL A 30 -4.72 -17.47 -1.83
N TYR A 31 -3.79 -17.03 -0.97
CA TYR A 31 -2.89 -17.94 -0.24
C TYR A 31 -3.54 -18.44 1.05
N ASP A 32 -4.08 -17.51 1.84
CA ASP A 32 -4.74 -17.78 3.12
C ASP A 32 -5.76 -16.65 3.44
N GLY A 33 -6.20 -16.55 4.69
CA GLY A 33 -7.22 -15.58 5.13
C GLY A 33 -6.78 -14.11 5.12
N ASP A 34 -5.48 -13.81 5.12
CA ASP A 34 -4.96 -12.44 5.12
C ASP A 34 -3.94 -12.14 4.02
N THR A 35 -3.61 -13.12 3.16
CA THR A 35 -2.60 -13.00 2.12
C THR A 35 -3.14 -13.35 0.73
N ILE A 36 -2.98 -12.42 -0.22
CA ILE A 36 -3.46 -12.55 -1.61
C ILE A 36 -2.39 -12.12 -2.63
N ALA A 37 -2.44 -12.67 -3.83
CA ALA A 37 -1.73 -12.13 -4.99
C ALA A 37 -2.64 -11.20 -5.79
N VAL A 38 -2.15 -10.02 -6.13
CA VAL A 38 -2.88 -9.02 -6.93
C VAL A 38 -2.02 -8.62 -8.13
N THR A 39 -2.63 -8.62 -9.31
CA THR A 39 -2.06 -8.01 -10.52
C THR A 39 -2.66 -6.63 -10.71
N PHE A 40 -1.81 -5.60 -10.71
CA PHE A 40 -2.19 -4.20 -10.87
C PHE A 40 -2.34 -3.83 -12.35
N GLU A 41 -2.91 -2.64 -12.60
CA GLU A 41 -3.10 -2.12 -13.97
C GLU A 41 -1.79 -1.95 -14.75
N ASP A 42 -0.67 -1.71 -14.07
CA ASP A 42 0.65 -1.59 -14.68
C ASP A 42 1.31 -2.95 -15.01
N GLY A 43 0.61 -4.05 -14.75
CA GLY A 43 1.06 -5.42 -15.01
C GLY A 43 1.96 -6.01 -13.92
N ARG A 44 2.33 -5.25 -12.89
CA ARG A 44 3.02 -5.81 -11.72
C ARG A 44 2.10 -6.77 -10.99
N THR A 45 2.68 -7.85 -10.49
CA THR A 45 1.99 -8.78 -9.59
C THR A 45 2.72 -8.79 -8.26
N GLU A 46 1.99 -8.56 -7.18
CA GLU A 46 2.54 -8.52 -5.82
C GLU A 46 1.72 -9.41 -4.89
N VAL A 47 2.40 -9.97 -3.89
CA VAL A 47 1.77 -10.69 -2.78
C VAL A 47 1.56 -9.69 -1.64
N ILE A 48 0.31 -9.52 -1.21
CA ILE A 48 -0.12 -8.50 -0.26
C ILE A 48 -0.68 -9.18 0.99
N ARG A 49 -0.22 -8.74 2.16
CA ARG A 49 -0.82 -9.08 3.46
C ARG A 49 -1.75 -7.97 3.94
N LEU A 50 -2.93 -8.33 4.42
CA LEU A 50 -3.91 -7.39 4.98
C LEU A 50 -3.42 -6.84 6.32
N LEU A 51 -3.19 -5.52 6.39
CA LEU A 51 -2.69 -4.88 7.61
C LEU A 51 -3.73 -4.91 8.73
N GLY A 52 -3.31 -5.35 9.92
CA GLY A 52 -4.17 -5.42 11.11
C GLY A 52 -5.14 -6.59 11.13
N ILE A 53 -5.07 -7.47 10.14
CA ILE A 53 -5.80 -8.74 10.08
C ILE A 53 -4.81 -9.87 10.30
N ASP A 54 -5.20 -10.84 11.11
CA ASP A 54 -4.42 -12.04 11.39
C ASP A 54 -5.37 -13.24 11.35
N CYS A 55 -5.11 -14.19 10.45
CA CYS A 55 -5.96 -15.34 10.19
C CYS A 55 -5.21 -16.65 10.44
N PRO A 56 -5.91 -17.76 10.75
CA PRO A 56 -5.29 -19.07 10.73
C PRO A 56 -4.66 -19.38 9.37
N GLU A 57 -3.45 -19.90 9.39
CA GLU A 57 -2.69 -20.26 8.19
C GLU A 57 -3.25 -21.55 7.54
N MET A 58 -3.31 -21.61 6.21
CA MET A 58 -3.82 -22.80 5.49
C MET A 58 -2.82 -23.95 5.45
N ASP A 59 -1.52 -23.66 5.39
CA ASP A 59 -0.44 -24.66 5.43
C ASP A 59 -0.08 -24.99 6.88
N SER A 60 -1.07 -25.48 7.63
CA SER A 60 -0.84 -26.12 8.92
C SER A 60 -0.56 -27.61 8.73
N ASP A 61 0.44 -27.96 7.92
CA ASP A 61 1.08 -29.26 8.06
C ASP A 61 1.94 -29.19 9.33
N HIS A 62 1.30 -29.31 10.50
CA HIS A 62 1.76 -29.86 11.80
C HIS A 62 0.71 -29.64 12.90
#